data_AF-A0AA37JI61-F1
#
_entry.id   AF-A0AA37JI61-F1
#
_cell.length_a   1.000
_cell.length_b   1.000
_cell.length_c   1.000
_cell.angle_alpha   90.00
_cell.angle_beta   90.00
_cell.angle_gamma   90.00
#
_symmetry.space_group_name_H-M   'P 1'
#
loop_
_entity.id
_entity.type
_entity.pdbx_description
1 polymer ?
#
loop_
_entity_poly.entity_id
_entity_poly.type
_entity_poly.pdbx_seq_one_letter_code
_entity_poly.pdbx_strand_id
1 'polypeptide(L)'
;MKSTECETFVIFPGDLFTVPGCESFTYENLKETAFESLRISEKFTPIIYHEENGAFVGKSVSMFSPVLKFTLEERFDSEVLEVSETFEVNGKRTFGYDLPLEYRRV
;
A
#
# COMPACT_ATOMS: atom_id res chain seq x y z
N MET A 1 -35.57 -2.07 1.46
CA MET A 1 -34.42 -2.16 0.53
C MET A 1 -33.25 -1.46 1.22
N LYS A 2 -32.27 -2.21 1.72
CA LYS A 2 -31.01 -1.59 2.18
C LYS A 2 -30.23 -1.24 0.91
N SER A 3 -29.92 0.03 0.74
CA SER A 3 -28.97 0.50 -0.25
C SER A 3 -27.61 -0.10 0.11
N THR A 4 -27.08 -0.99 -0.73
CA THR A 4 -25.70 -1.43 -0.65
C THR A 4 -24.86 -0.27 -1.15
N GLU A 5 -24.41 0.60 -0.25
CA GLU A 5 -23.38 1.57 -0.60
C GLU A 5 -22.11 0.77 -0.91
N CYS A 6 -21.50 1.00 -2.08
CA CYS A 6 -20.20 0.46 -2.41
C CYS A 6 -19.20 0.98 -1.38
N GLU A 7 -18.84 0.19 -0.38
CA GLU A 7 -17.77 0.48 0.57
C GLU A 7 -16.41 0.29 -0.13
N THR A 8 -16.14 1.14 -1.11
CA THR A 8 -14.91 1.18 -1.89
C THR A 8 -14.13 2.43 -1.51
N PHE A 9 -12.87 2.28 -1.12
CA PHE A 9 -11.97 3.41 -0.92
C PHE A 9 -10.66 3.19 -1.67
N VAL A 10 -9.98 4.29 -1.97
CA VAL A 10 -8.77 4.31 -2.80
C VAL A 10 -7.64 4.94 -2.02
N ILE A 11 -6.50 4.24 -1.94
CA ILE A 11 -5.28 4.79 -1.36
C ILE A 11 -4.38 5.25 -2.51
N PHE A 12 -4.15 6.56 -2.56
CA PHE A 12 -3.19 7.15 -3.48
C PHE A 12 -1.80 7.17 -2.83
N PRO A 13 -0.82 6.45 -3.40
CA PRO A 13 0.56 6.51 -2.92
C PRO A 13 1.12 7.91 -3.17
N GLY A 14 1.54 8.57 -2.10
CA GLY A 14 2.22 9.87 -2.16
C GLY A 14 3.73 9.68 -2.20
N ASP A 15 4.43 10.53 -2.95
CA ASP A 15 5.88 10.62 -2.83
C ASP A 15 6.23 11.35 -1.53
N LEU A 16 6.85 10.65 -0.58
CA LEU A 16 7.37 11.26 0.64
C LEU A 16 8.69 11.96 0.31
N PHE A 17 8.72 13.28 0.40
CA PHE A 17 9.97 14.04 0.31
C PHE A 17 10.92 13.57 1.42
N THR A 18 12.17 13.28 1.05
CA THR A 18 13.23 12.81 1.94
C THR A 18 13.17 13.51 3.29
N VAL A 19 12.99 12.73 4.37
CA VAL A 19 13.22 13.20 5.73
C VAL A 19 14.73 13.11 5.98
N PRO A 20 15.48 14.23 5.99
CA PRO A 20 16.91 14.18 6.29
C PRO A 20 17.10 13.76 7.75
N GLY A 21 17.91 12.72 7.99
CA GLY A 21 18.32 12.27 9.34
C GLY A 21 17.57 11.06 9.89
N CYS A 22 17.62 9.93 9.17
CA CYS A 22 16.94 8.67 9.53
C CYS A 22 17.33 8.09 10.92
N GLU A 23 18.37 8.60 11.57
CA GLU A 23 18.84 8.11 12.87
C GLU A 23 18.06 8.69 14.07
N SER A 24 17.24 9.73 13.89
CA SER A 24 16.52 10.40 14.99
C SER A 24 15.02 10.61 14.72
N PHE A 25 14.44 9.83 13.81
CA PHE A 25 13.01 9.93 13.50
C PHE A 25 12.20 9.37 14.68
N THR A 26 11.62 10.27 15.46
CA THR A 26 10.64 9.95 16.51
C THR A 26 9.35 10.70 16.22
N TYR A 27 8.25 10.29 16.86
CA TYR A 27 6.97 10.97 16.73
C TYR A 27 7.07 12.45 17.12
N GLU A 28 7.85 12.76 18.17
CA GLU A 28 8.06 14.12 18.68
C GLU A 28 8.82 15.01 17.68
N ASN A 29 9.65 14.41 16.83
CA ASN A 29 10.44 15.10 15.82
C ASN A 29 9.78 15.10 14.43
N LEU A 30 8.60 14.49 14.29
CA LEU A 30 7.84 14.50 13.05
C LEU A 30 7.30 15.91 12.80
N LYS A 31 7.85 16.57 11.77
CA LYS A 31 7.35 17.86 11.34
C LYS A 31 6.04 17.68 10.57
N GLU A 32 5.08 18.54 10.86
CA GLU A 32 3.87 18.65 10.05
C GLU A 32 4.25 18.92 8.59
N THR A 33 3.62 18.18 7.68
CA THR A 33 3.79 18.33 6.24
C THR A 33 2.50 18.94 5.67
N ALA A 34 2.62 20.07 4.99
CA ALA A 34 1.46 20.72 4.37
C ALA A 34 0.86 19.80 3.29
N PHE A 35 -0.46 19.63 3.29
CA PHE A 35 -1.15 18.76 2.35
C PHE A 35 -0.88 19.18 0.89
N GLU A 36 -0.81 20.49 0.63
CA GLU A 36 -0.55 21.08 -0.68
C GLU A 36 0.87 20.79 -1.20
N SER A 37 1.78 20.37 -0.31
CA SER A 37 3.12 19.96 -0.70
C SER A 37 3.16 18.50 -1.20
N LEU A 38 2.14 17.70 -0.90
CA LEU A 38 2.08 16.30 -1.31
C LEU A 38 1.85 16.18 -2.81
N ARG A 39 2.49 15.18 -3.42
CA ARG A 39 2.31 14.84 -4.84
C ARG A 39 1.94 13.37 -4.96
N ILE A 40 0.95 13.10 -5.80
CA ILE A 40 0.60 11.73 -6.18
C ILE A 40 1.79 11.14 -6.92
N SER A 41 2.20 9.94 -6.53
CA SER A 41 3.32 9.26 -7.16
C SER A 41 2.98 8.88 -8.60
N GLU A 42 3.88 9.16 -9.53
CA GLU A 42 3.78 8.68 -10.92
C GLU A 42 4.15 7.20 -11.06
N LYS A 43 4.82 6.63 -10.04
CA LYS A 43 5.40 5.28 -10.10
C LYS A 43 4.46 4.20 -9.60
N PHE A 44 3.58 4.54 -8.68
CA PHE A 44 2.70 3.57 -8.04
C PHE A 44 1.26 3.76 -8.50
N THR A 45 0.65 2.65 -8.89
CA THR A 45 -0.80 2.59 -9.14
C THR A 45 -1.54 2.61 -7.80
N PRO A 46 -2.55 3.46 -7.62
CA PRO A 46 -3.39 3.46 -6.42
C PRO A 46 -4.02 2.08 -6.14
N ILE A 47 -4.17 1.73 -4.87
CA ILE A 47 -4.92 0.54 -4.47
C ILE A 47 -6.38 0.92 -4.31
N ILE A 48 -7.28 0.14 -4.91
CA ILE A 48 -8.72 0.23 -4.70
C ILE A 48 -9.11 -0.94 -3.81
N TYR A 49 -9.71 -0.63 -2.66
CA TYR A 49 -10.20 -1.62 -1.71
C TYR A 49 -11.69 -1.84 -1.89
N HIS A 50 -12.12 -3.07 -1.69
CA HIS A 50 -13.52 -3.43 -1.58
C HIS A 50 -13.73 -4.26 -0.32
N GLU A 51 -14.89 -4.08 0.31
CA GLU A 51 -15.28 -4.93 1.42
C GLU A 51 -15.64 -6.34 0.91
N GLU A 52 -15.02 -7.36 1.49
CA GLU A 52 -15.31 -8.77 1.27
C GLU A 52 -15.30 -9.52 2.61
N ASN A 53 -16.47 -10.04 2.99
CA ASN A 53 -16.66 -10.87 4.18
C ASN A 53 -16.16 -10.20 5.48
N GLY A 54 -16.48 -8.90 5.66
CA GLY A 54 -16.13 -8.15 6.87
C GLY A 54 -14.66 -7.68 6.93
N ALA A 55 -13.96 -7.72 5.82
CA ALA A 55 -12.58 -7.26 5.68
C ALA A 55 -12.41 -6.50 4.37
N PHE A 56 -11.41 -5.65 4.29
CA PHE A 56 -11.09 -4.92 3.06
C PHE A 56 -9.97 -5.60 2.30
N VAL A 57 -10.18 -5.81 1.00
CA VAL A 57 -9.20 -6.44 0.12
C VAL A 57 -8.84 -5.46 -1.00
N GLY A 58 -7.55 -5.27 -1.24
CA GLY A 58 -7.02 -4.35 -2.23
C GLY A 58 -5.85 -4.96 -3.00
N LYS A 59 -5.72 -4.58 -4.26
CA LYS A 59 -4.59 -4.97 -5.11
C LYS A 59 -4.11 -3.79 -5.94
N SER A 60 -2.79 -3.61 -6.00
CA SER A 60 -2.12 -2.72 -6.94
C SER A 60 -1.08 -3.49 -7.74
N VAL A 61 -1.01 -3.15 -9.03
CA VAL A 61 0.06 -3.58 -9.93
C VAL A 61 0.70 -2.32 -10.49
N SER A 62 1.97 -2.12 -10.17
CA SER A 62 2.76 -0.94 -10.53
C SER A 62 3.93 -1.34 -11.41
N MET A 63 4.11 -0.63 -12.53
CA MET A 63 5.24 -0.84 -13.44
C MET A 63 6.29 0.25 -13.18
N PHE A 64 7.42 -0.12 -12.57
CA PHE A 64 8.53 0.80 -12.32
C PHE A 64 9.43 0.99 -13.56
N SER A 65 9.39 0.02 -14.47
CA SER A 65 9.99 0.10 -15.81
C SER A 65 9.23 -0.88 -16.72
N PRO A 66 9.46 -0.90 -18.05
CA PRO A 66 8.83 -1.86 -18.95
C PRO A 66 9.04 -3.33 -18.56
N VAL A 67 10.08 -3.62 -17.77
CA VAL A 67 10.46 -4.99 -17.37
C VAL A 67 10.34 -5.25 -15.87
N LEU A 68 10.12 -4.21 -15.04
CA LEU A 68 10.05 -4.32 -13.58
C LEU A 68 8.63 -4.05 -13.12
N LYS A 69 7.95 -5.11 -12.65
CA LYS A 69 6.58 -5.08 -12.14
C LYS A 69 6.59 -5.35 -10.65
N PHE A 70 5.83 -4.55 -9.92
CA PHE A 70 5.55 -4.75 -8.50
C PHE A 70 4.05 -5.00 -8.33
N THR A 71 3.73 -6.03 -7.57
CA THR A 71 2.35 -6.35 -7.18
C THR A 71 2.27 -6.30 -5.66
N LEU A 72 1.31 -5.54 -5.16
CA LEU A 72 0.96 -5.44 -3.74
C LEU A 72 -0.49 -5.84 -3.58
N GLU A 73 -0.74 -6.85 -2.75
CA GLU A 73 -2.07 -7.29 -2.35
C GLU A 73 -2.17 -7.17 -0.84
N GLU A 74 -3.24 -6.53 -0.38
CA GLU A 74 -3.49 -6.31 1.03
C GLU A 74 -4.90 -6.79 1.37
N ARG A 75 -5.02 -7.44 2.51
CA ARG A 75 -6.29 -7.77 3.13
C ARG A 75 -6.23 -7.40 4.60
N PHE A 76 -7.23 -6.70 5.12
CA PHE A 76 -7.24 -6.40 6.55
C PHE A 76 -8.64 -6.33 7.14
N ASP A 77 -8.70 -6.64 8.42
CA ASP A 77 -9.88 -6.49 9.29
C ASP A 77 -9.47 -5.89 10.65
N SER A 78 -10.30 -6.04 11.67
CA SER A 78 -10.01 -5.53 13.01
C SER A 78 -8.84 -6.22 13.72
N GLU A 79 -8.48 -7.44 13.29
CA GLU A 79 -7.54 -8.31 13.99
C GLU A 79 -6.18 -8.40 13.29
N VAL A 80 -6.17 -8.37 11.96
CA VAL A 80 -4.96 -8.62 11.16
C VAL A 80 -4.89 -7.78 9.90
N LEU A 81 -3.68 -7.37 9.53
CA LEU A 81 -3.32 -6.90 8.20
C LEU A 81 -2.43 -7.95 7.53
N GLU A 82 -2.92 -8.53 6.45
CA GLU A 82 -2.23 -9.47 5.58
C GLU A 82 -1.66 -8.73 4.37
N VAL A 83 -0.36 -8.87 4.12
CA VAL A 83 0.34 -8.20 3.01
C VAL A 83 1.08 -9.22 2.17
N SER A 84 0.78 -9.25 0.87
CA SER A 84 1.50 -10.03 -0.14
C SER A 84 2.17 -9.09 -1.13
N GLU A 85 3.50 -9.16 -1.19
CA GLU A 85 4.32 -8.36 -2.09
C GLU A 85 5.08 -9.25 -3.05
N THR A 86 5.16 -8.85 -4.31
CA THR A 86 5.92 -9.57 -5.32
C THR A 86 6.58 -8.61 -6.30
N PHE A 87 7.86 -8.85 -6.59
CA PHE A 87 8.56 -8.22 -7.71
C PHE A 87 8.84 -9.22 -8.80
N GLU A 88 8.53 -8.82 -10.04
CA GLU A 88 8.85 -9.56 -11.24
C GLU A 88 9.76 -8.74 -12.15
N VAL A 89 10.83 -9.38 -12.63
CA VAL A 89 11.72 -8.83 -13.66
C VAL A 89 11.59 -9.69 -14.91
N ASN A 90 11.22 -9.09 -16.04
CA ASN A 90 10.95 -9.80 -17.30
C ASN A 90 9.92 -10.94 -17.12
N GLY A 91 8.89 -10.72 -16.30
CA GLY A 91 7.83 -11.71 -16.02
C GLY A 91 8.26 -12.88 -15.12
N LYS A 92 9.48 -12.85 -14.56
CA LYS A 92 9.95 -13.85 -13.59
C LYS A 92 9.97 -13.24 -12.19
N ARG A 93 9.35 -13.92 -11.22
CA ARG A 93 9.41 -13.55 -9.80
C ARG A 93 10.86 -13.51 -9.32
N THR A 94 11.27 -12.38 -8.77
CA THR A 94 12.62 -12.13 -8.22
C THR A 94 12.59 -11.87 -6.72
N PHE A 95 11.46 -11.37 -6.20
CA PHE A 95 11.21 -11.20 -4.77
C PHE A 95 9.73 -11.46 -4.47
N GLY A 96 9.45 -11.80 -3.22
CA GLY A 96 8.11 -12.05 -2.70
C GLY A 96 8.06 -13.32 -1.87
N TYR A 97 7.14 -13.36 -0.92
CA TYR A 97 6.88 -14.51 -0.08
C TYR A 97 5.81 -15.41 -0.70
N ASP A 98 5.83 -16.70 -0.38
CA ASP A 98 4.80 -17.64 -0.84
C ASP A 98 3.51 -17.54 -0.01
N LEU A 99 3.60 -16.98 1.19
CA LEU A 99 2.48 -16.72 2.09
C LEU A 99 2.46 -15.22 2.46
N PRO A 100 1.27 -14.63 2.71
CA PRO A 100 1.17 -13.25 3.17
C PRO A 100 1.90 -13.07 4.51
N LEU A 101 2.45 -11.87 4.69
CA LEU A 101 2.92 -11.40 5.99
C LEU A 101 1.72 -10.95 6.82
N GLU A 102 1.59 -11.49 8.03
CA GLU A 102 0.54 -11.09 8.98
C GLU A 102 1.07 -10.08 10.00
N TYR A 103 0.41 -8.93 10.07
CA TYR A 103 0.63 -7.92 11.09
C TYR A 103 -0.55 -7.89 12.06
N ARG A 104 -0.26 -8.08 13.34
CA ARG A 104 -1.26 -8.04 14.42
C ARG A 104 -0.93 -6.90 15.37
N ARG A 105 -1.95 -6.20 15.82
CA ARG A 105 -1.80 -5.13 16.81
C ARG A 105 -1.39 -5.74 18.17
N VAL A 106 -0.39 -5.14 18.81
CA VAL A 106 0.07 -5.48 20.17
C VAL A 106 -0.35 -4.43 21.19
#